data_AF-A0A193SCZ4-F1
#
_entry.id   AF-A0A193SCZ4-F1
#
_cell.length_a   1.000
_cell.length_b   1.000
_cell.length_c   1.000
_cell.angle_alpha   90.00
_cell.angle_beta   90.00
_cell.angle_gamma   90.00
#
_symmetry.space_group_name_H-M   'P 1'
#
loop_
_entity.id
_entity.type
_entity.pdbx_description
1 polymer ?
#
loop_
_entity_poly.entity_id
_entity_poly.type
_entity_poly.pdbx_seq_one_letter_code
_entity_poly.pdbx_strand_id
1 'polypeptide(L)'
;MDKTVPSGAALLLDFTRLIETGKTDRSSYDVIYGHNEGKISKKVTSMTVDELIGIQPTLTKRFKSSAAGGYQFMRNTLRDLKVELRLHGSQIMDPDLQDRLAYHLAIRRGYNDFISGKISRTEFGRRLAQEWASFPVLAPTNGASRALQRGETFYAGDKLNKVLVTPERMEAILDKVKTAGSAVPSADQVVVVEKVPVVADPGELGESPVKSKTVITNFLTGIGMAVTAVGSFLGGLDWRVQLFICAMVGGFAVYAIKRRFDLYKAVKELSREFV
;
A
#
# COMPACT_ATOMS: atom_id res chain seq x y z
N MET A 1 11.75 -8.48 -7.75
CA MET A 1 11.82 -7.38 -6.78
C MET A 1 11.78 -6.07 -7.53
N ASP A 2 10.60 -5.45 -7.52
CA ASP A 2 10.35 -4.10 -7.96
C ASP A 2 11.28 -3.09 -7.25
N LYS A 3 11.81 -2.12 -7.99
CA LYS A 3 12.81 -1.17 -7.50
C LYS A 3 12.27 -0.13 -6.51
N THR A 4 10.95 0.03 -6.44
CA THR A 4 10.28 0.96 -5.51
C THR A 4 10.10 0.35 -4.11
N VAL A 5 10.31 -0.96 -3.96
CA VAL A 5 10.27 -1.64 -2.66
C VAL A 5 11.60 -1.38 -1.93
N PRO A 6 11.58 -0.77 -0.72
CA PRO A 6 12.79 -0.51 0.06
C PRO A 6 13.54 -1.80 0.41
N SER A 7 14.86 -1.74 0.57
CA SER A 7 15.71 -2.91 0.79
C SER A 7 15.29 -3.78 1.98
N GLY A 8 14.87 -3.16 3.09
CA GLY A 8 14.32 -3.91 4.23
C GLY A 8 13.04 -4.67 3.88
N ALA A 9 12.13 -4.06 3.14
CA ALA A 9 10.89 -4.71 2.70
C ALA A 9 11.19 -5.80 1.66
N ALA A 10 12.13 -5.57 0.75
CA ALA A 10 12.56 -6.56 -0.23
C ALA A 10 13.05 -7.85 0.44
N LEU A 11 13.84 -7.76 1.52
CA LEU A 11 14.27 -8.92 2.29
C LEU A 11 13.09 -9.70 2.90
N LEU A 12 12.11 -8.99 3.45
CA LEU A 12 10.89 -9.61 3.99
C LEU A 12 10.12 -10.33 2.88
N LEU A 13 9.94 -9.66 1.74
CA LEU A 13 9.15 -10.19 0.63
C LEU A 13 9.85 -11.35 -0.09
N ASP A 14 11.17 -11.31 -0.29
CA ASP A 14 11.90 -12.45 -0.85
C ASP A 14 11.82 -13.67 0.07
N PHE A 15 11.90 -13.46 1.38
CA PHE A 15 11.69 -14.54 2.35
C PHE A 15 10.25 -15.07 2.32
N THR A 16 9.26 -14.18 2.26
CA THR A 16 7.83 -14.54 2.14
C THR A 16 7.60 -15.39 0.89
N ARG A 17 8.08 -14.93 -0.26
CA ARG A 17 7.92 -15.63 -1.54
C ARG A 17 8.56 -17.02 -1.50
N LEU A 18 9.77 -17.12 -0.95
CA LEU A 18 10.46 -18.39 -0.78
C LEU A 18 9.62 -19.39 0.04
N ILE A 19 9.05 -18.98 1.17
CA ILE A 19 8.29 -19.91 2.02
C ILE A 19 6.92 -20.25 1.42
N GLU A 20 6.26 -19.29 0.77
CA GLU A 20 4.93 -19.48 0.19
C GLU A 20 4.97 -20.35 -1.06
N THR A 21 6.05 -20.27 -1.84
CA THR A 21 6.13 -20.93 -3.14
C THR A 21 7.20 -22.01 -3.23
N GLY A 22 8.12 -22.09 -2.27
CA GLY A 22 9.30 -22.96 -2.34
C GLY A 22 10.28 -22.60 -3.45
N LYS A 23 10.18 -21.40 -4.05
CA LYS A 23 10.94 -20.99 -5.24
C LYS A 23 11.48 -19.57 -5.08
N THR A 24 12.66 -19.30 -5.64
CA THR A 24 13.27 -17.97 -5.65
C THR A 24 13.27 -17.31 -7.02
N ASP A 25 13.15 -18.12 -8.09
CA ASP A 25 13.14 -17.66 -9.47
C ASP A 25 11.82 -17.00 -9.87
N ARG A 26 11.75 -16.52 -11.12
CA ARG A 26 10.57 -15.82 -11.67
C ARG A 26 9.29 -16.67 -11.66
N SER A 27 9.38 -18.00 -11.70
CA SER A 27 8.21 -18.88 -11.67
C SER A 27 7.50 -18.89 -10.31
N SER A 28 8.13 -18.39 -9.24
CA SER A 28 7.46 -18.15 -7.95
C SER A 28 6.22 -17.26 -8.10
N TYR A 29 6.26 -16.26 -8.98
CA TYR A 29 5.14 -15.34 -9.23
C TYR A 29 3.94 -15.96 -9.94
N ASP A 30 4.08 -17.19 -10.45
CA ASP A 30 3.01 -17.93 -11.12
C ASP A 30 2.36 -19.00 -10.23
N VAL A 31 2.86 -19.21 -9.00
CA VAL A 31 2.43 -20.32 -8.16
C VAL A 31 0.98 -20.16 -7.70
N ILE A 32 0.23 -21.25 -7.81
CA ILE A 32 -1.13 -21.37 -7.29
C ILE A 32 -1.13 -22.37 -6.15
N TYR A 33 -1.96 -22.14 -5.14
CA TYR A 33 -2.12 -23.02 -4.00
C TYR A 33 -2.03 -24.51 -4.37
N GLY A 34 -1.17 -25.24 -3.66
CA GLY A 34 -0.92 -26.66 -3.91
C GLY A 34 -0.17 -26.96 -5.20
N HIS A 35 0.60 -26.00 -5.73
CA HIS A 35 1.37 -26.09 -6.97
C HIS A 35 0.53 -26.47 -8.19
N ASN A 36 -0.66 -25.86 -8.31
CA ASN A 36 -1.63 -26.16 -9.37
C ASN A 36 -1.53 -25.22 -10.59
N GLU A 37 -0.47 -24.40 -10.70
CA GLU A 37 -0.28 -23.45 -11.80
C GLU A 37 -0.24 -24.11 -13.19
N GLY A 38 0.19 -25.37 -13.28
CA GLY A 38 0.16 -26.16 -14.53
C GLY A 38 -1.23 -26.66 -14.95
N LYS A 39 -2.27 -26.47 -14.11
CA LYS A 39 -3.64 -26.96 -14.35
C LYS A 39 -4.62 -25.86 -14.79
N ILE A 40 -4.10 -24.70 -15.15
CA ILE A 40 -4.84 -23.56 -15.68
C ILE A 40 -4.24 -23.11 -17.01
N SER A 41 -5.03 -22.45 -17.85
CA SER A 41 -4.67 -22.13 -19.23
C SER A 41 -3.72 -20.93 -19.38
N LYS A 42 -3.64 -20.06 -18.38
CA LYS A 42 -2.88 -18.82 -18.42
C LYS A 42 -2.05 -18.68 -17.15
N LYS A 43 -0.81 -18.19 -17.27
CA LYS A 43 0.05 -17.90 -16.12
C LYS A 43 -0.46 -16.69 -15.35
N VAL A 44 -0.25 -16.67 -14.03
CA VAL A 44 -0.68 -15.53 -13.18
C VAL A 44 -0.02 -14.24 -13.66
N THR A 45 1.28 -14.28 -13.98
CA THR A 45 2.04 -13.14 -14.49
C THR A 45 1.62 -12.62 -15.87
N SER A 46 0.69 -13.31 -16.54
CA SER A 46 0.09 -12.87 -17.81
C SER A 46 -1.36 -12.42 -17.63
N MET A 47 -1.96 -12.63 -16.47
CA MET A 47 -3.35 -12.22 -16.19
C MET A 47 -3.42 -10.75 -15.81
N THR A 48 -4.52 -10.11 -16.15
CA THR A 48 -4.92 -8.85 -15.53
C THR A 48 -5.40 -9.09 -14.09
N VAL A 49 -5.45 -8.03 -13.27
CA VAL A 49 -6.03 -8.07 -11.92
C VAL A 49 -7.45 -8.65 -11.96
N ASP A 50 -8.29 -8.23 -12.92
CA ASP A 50 -9.67 -8.71 -13.02
C ASP A 50 -9.79 -10.14 -13.51
N GLU A 51 -8.95 -10.57 -14.44
CA GLU A 51 -8.88 -11.98 -14.84
C GLU A 51 -8.51 -12.85 -13.64
N LEU A 52 -7.51 -12.48 -12.85
CA LEU A 52 -7.09 -13.25 -11.69
C LEU A 52 -8.22 -13.33 -10.64
N ILE A 53 -8.83 -12.19 -10.28
CA ILE A 53 -10.00 -12.14 -9.37
C ILE A 53 -11.15 -13.02 -9.89
N GLY A 54 -11.33 -13.05 -11.22
CA GLY A 54 -12.36 -13.84 -11.90
C GLY A 54 -12.15 -15.35 -11.81
N ILE A 55 -10.90 -15.83 -11.90
CA ILE A 55 -10.61 -17.28 -11.86
C ILE A 55 -10.49 -17.84 -10.44
N GLN A 56 -10.17 -17.01 -9.45
CA GLN A 56 -9.93 -17.43 -8.07
C GLN A 56 -11.09 -18.21 -7.39
N PRO A 57 -12.39 -17.94 -7.68
CA PRO A 57 -13.48 -18.81 -7.24
C PRO A 57 -13.37 -20.23 -7.78
N THR A 58 -12.95 -20.39 -9.04
CA THR A 58 -12.71 -21.71 -9.66
C THR A 58 -11.51 -22.40 -9.02
N LEU A 59 -10.44 -21.66 -8.70
CA LEU A 59 -9.30 -22.19 -7.94
C LEU A 59 -9.76 -22.73 -6.58
N THR A 60 -10.61 -21.98 -5.87
CA THR A 60 -11.16 -22.41 -4.57
C THR A 60 -11.95 -23.71 -4.71
N LYS A 61 -12.86 -23.79 -5.70
CA LYS A 61 -13.67 -24.99 -5.96
C LYS A 61 -12.82 -26.22 -6.33
N ARG A 62 -11.77 -26.03 -7.14
CA ARG A 62 -10.93 -27.14 -7.65
C ARG A 62 -9.83 -27.54 -6.68
N PHE A 63 -9.27 -26.59 -5.94
CA PHE A 63 -8.01 -26.74 -5.20
C PHE A 63 -8.10 -26.34 -3.72
N LYS A 64 -9.29 -25.99 -3.20
CA LYS A 64 -9.57 -25.61 -1.81
C LYS A 64 -9.18 -24.18 -1.40
N SER A 65 -8.36 -23.48 -2.18
CA SER A 65 -7.96 -22.09 -1.90
C SER A 65 -7.93 -21.23 -3.17
N SER A 66 -8.11 -19.93 -2.98
CA SER A 66 -7.95 -18.91 -4.04
C SER A 66 -6.53 -18.34 -4.11
N ALA A 67 -5.63 -18.75 -3.23
CA ALA A 67 -4.28 -18.21 -3.18
C ALA A 67 -3.53 -18.41 -4.50
N ALA A 68 -2.99 -17.30 -5.02
CA ALA A 68 -2.28 -17.25 -6.29
C ALA A 68 -1.19 -16.18 -6.27
N GLY A 69 -0.16 -16.39 -7.08
CA GLY A 69 1.00 -15.51 -7.19
C GLY A 69 2.07 -15.77 -6.13
N GLY A 70 3.17 -15.03 -6.24
CA GLY A 70 4.37 -15.18 -5.39
C GLY A 70 4.11 -14.95 -3.90
N TYR A 71 3.03 -14.22 -3.59
CA TYR A 71 2.65 -13.85 -2.23
C TYR A 71 1.29 -14.45 -1.82
N GLN A 72 0.80 -15.43 -2.58
CA GLN A 72 -0.43 -16.18 -2.28
C GLN A 72 -1.65 -15.29 -2.00
N PHE A 73 -1.89 -14.31 -2.87
CA PHE A 73 -3.01 -13.38 -2.74
C PHE A 73 -4.34 -14.13 -2.75
N MET A 74 -5.10 -14.02 -1.66
CA MET A 74 -6.48 -14.49 -1.60
C MET A 74 -7.39 -13.55 -2.39
N ARG A 75 -8.51 -14.09 -2.91
CA ARG A 75 -9.44 -13.28 -3.73
C ARG A 75 -9.95 -12.03 -3.04
N ASN A 76 -10.34 -12.15 -1.77
CA ASN A 76 -10.87 -11.01 -1.03
C ASN A 76 -9.77 -9.97 -0.80
N THR A 77 -8.57 -10.41 -0.40
CA THR A 77 -7.40 -9.54 -0.26
C THR A 77 -7.09 -8.78 -1.55
N LEU A 78 -7.08 -9.44 -2.70
CA LEU A 78 -6.79 -8.80 -3.98
C LEU A 78 -7.89 -7.81 -4.40
N ARG A 79 -9.16 -8.12 -4.12
CA ARG A 79 -10.29 -7.18 -4.34
C ARG A 79 -10.16 -5.95 -3.46
N ASP A 80 -9.81 -6.13 -2.19
CA ASP A 80 -9.64 -5.03 -1.24
C ASP A 80 -8.48 -4.14 -1.68
N LEU A 81 -7.34 -4.74 -2.04
CA LEU A 81 -6.19 -4.01 -2.60
C LEU A 81 -6.55 -3.23 -3.87
N LYS A 82 -7.33 -3.83 -4.78
CA LYS A 82 -7.79 -3.14 -5.99
C LYS A 82 -8.55 -1.86 -5.65
N VAL A 83 -9.46 -1.92 -4.68
CA VAL A 83 -10.26 -0.77 -4.25
C VAL A 83 -9.39 0.26 -3.51
N GLU A 84 -8.61 -0.20 -2.53
CA GLU A 84 -7.78 0.62 -1.66
C GLU A 84 -6.74 1.42 -2.46
N LEU A 85 -6.09 0.78 -3.43
CA LEU A 85 -5.05 1.38 -4.26
C LEU A 85 -5.57 1.93 -5.59
N ARG A 86 -6.89 1.88 -5.82
CA ARG A 86 -7.55 2.31 -7.07
C ARG A 86 -6.91 1.71 -8.31
N LEU A 87 -6.57 0.41 -8.25
CA LEU A 87 -5.94 -0.29 -9.37
C LEU A 87 -6.93 -0.39 -10.53
N HIS A 88 -6.43 -0.18 -11.74
CA HIS A 88 -7.18 -0.51 -12.95
C HIS A 88 -7.22 -2.03 -13.09
N GLY A 89 -8.41 -2.57 -13.34
CA GLY A 89 -8.61 -4.00 -13.51
C GLY A 89 -7.80 -4.63 -14.63
N SER A 90 -7.40 -3.83 -15.63
CA SER A 90 -6.58 -4.21 -16.78
C SER A 90 -5.07 -4.26 -16.49
N GLN A 91 -4.61 -3.82 -15.32
CA GLN A 91 -3.19 -3.95 -14.96
C GLN A 91 -2.79 -5.42 -14.90
N ILE A 92 -1.63 -5.74 -15.45
CA ILE A 92 -1.12 -7.11 -15.46
C ILE A 92 -0.54 -7.45 -14.08
N MET A 93 -0.83 -8.64 -13.59
CA MET A 93 -0.28 -9.24 -12.36
C MET A 93 1.19 -9.69 -12.55
N ASP A 94 1.99 -8.83 -13.19
CA ASP A 94 3.42 -9.06 -13.39
C ASP A 94 4.17 -9.09 -12.04
N PRO A 95 5.45 -9.55 -12.01
CA PRO A 95 6.22 -9.61 -10.78
C PRO A 95 6.29 -8.28 -10.02
N ASP A 96 6.38 -7.16 -10.73
CA ASP A 96 6.58 -5.85 -10.11
C ASP A 96 5.29 -5.37 -9.43
N LEU A 97 4.12 -5.57 -10.05
CA LEU A 97 2.84 -5.31 -9.41
C LEU A 97 2.65 -6.19 -8.18
N GLN A 98 2.96 -7.49 -8.28
CA GLN A 98 2.88 -8.40 -7.13
C GLN A 98 3.77 -7.95 -5.96
N ASP A 99 5.01 -7.52 -6.24
CA ASP A 99 5.94 -7.00 -5.23
C ASP A 99 5.36 -5.75 -4.53
N ARG A 100 4.83 -4.79 -5.30
CA ARG A 100 4.22 -3.57 -4.76
C ARG A 100 2.98 -3.87 -3.92
N LEU A 101 2.13 -4.80 -4.36
CA LEU A 101 0.94 -5.22 -3.60
C LEU A 101 1.32 -5.91 -2.29
N ALA A 102 2.29 -6.81 -2.31
CA ALA A 102 2.76 -7.48 -1.10
C ALA A 102 3.46 -6.51 -0.14
N TYR A 103 4.19 -5.53 -0.66
CA TYR A 103 4.75 -4.46 0.17
C TYR A 103 3.65 -3.63 0.84
N HIS A 104 2.58 -3.29 0.12
CA HIS A 104 1.43 -2.61 0.70
C HIS A 104 0.78 -3.41 1.82
N LEU A 105 0.67 -4.74 1.67
CA LEU A 105 0.20 -5.62 2.73
C LEU A 105 1.12 -5.58 3.96
N ALA A 106 2.44 -5.55 3.78
CA ALA A 106 3.38 -5.41 4.89
C ALA A 106 3.21 -4.05 5.61
N ILE A 107 3.00 -2.95 4.85
CA ILE A 107 2.68 -1.63 5.42
C ILE A 107 1.39 -1.69 6.23
N ARG A 108 0.33 -2.32 5.71
CA ARG A 108 -0.94 -2.53 6.41
C ARG A 108 -0.77 -3.29 7.73
N ARG A 109 0.24 -4.18 7.80
CA ARG A 109 0.63 -4.90 9.03
C ARG A 109 1.62 -4.16 9.92
N GLY A 110 1.95 -2.91 9.63
CA GLY A 110 2.76 -2.06 10.49
C GLY A 110 4.26 -2.08 10.16
N TYR A 111 4.65 -2.39 8.92
CA TYR A 111 6.06 -2.34 8.51
C TYR A 111 6.74 -1.02 8.89
N ASN A 112 6.12 0.12 8.60
CA ASN A 112 6.70 1.44 8.92
C ASN A 112 6.85 1.66 10.43
N ASP A 113 5.88 1.18 11.23
CA ASP A 113 5.95 1.26 12.69
C ASP A 113 7.05 0.34 13.24
N PHE A 114 7.29 -0.81 12.62
CA PHE A 114 8.35 -1.72 13.01
C PHE A 114 9.74 -1.14 12.72
N ILE A 115 9.94 -0.61 11.51
CA ILE A 115 11.19 0.04 11.12
C ILE A 115 11.48 1.25 12.00
N SER A 116 10.48 2.09 12.28
CA SER A 116 10.63 3.25 13.18
C SER A 116 10.73 2.89 14.68
N GLY A 117 10.56 1.61 15.04
CA GLY A 117 10.65 1.13 16.42
C GLY A 117 9.40 1.39 17.27
N LYS A 118 8.30 1.88 16.69
CA LYS A 118 7.01 2.07 17.38
C LYS A 118 6.34 0.76 17.79
N ILE A 119 6.54 -0.30 17.02
CA ILE A 119 6.12 -1.65 17.40
C ILE A 119 7.32 -2.58 17.50
N SER A 120 7.22 -3.55 18.42
CA SER A 120 8.26 -4.56 18.63
C SER A 120 8.31 -5.56 17.49
N ARG A 121 9.41 -6.31 17.40
CA ARG A 121 9.55 -7.46 16.50
C ARG A 121 8.44 -8.48 16.71
N THR A 122 8.11 -8.78 17.97
CA THR A 122 7.07 -9.73 18.34
C THR A 122 5.68 -9.28 17.86
N GLU A 123 5.35 -8.01 18.05
CA GLU A 123 4.06 -7.46 17.59
C GLU A 123 3.99 -7.42 16.06
N PHE A 124 5.06 -7.00 15.39
CA PHE A 124 5.09 -7.03 13.92
C PHE A 124 4.98 -8.46 13.38
N GLY A 125 5.69 -9.43 13.95
CA GLY A 125 5.57 -10.84 13.60
C GLY A 125 4.15 -11.38 13.78
N ARG A 126 3.47 -11.02 14.87
CA ARG A 126 2.04 -11.37 15.08
C ARG A 126 1.13 -10.75 14.02
N ARG A 127 1.37 -9.50 13.61
CA ARG A 127 0.61 -8.84 12.52
C ARG A 127 0.89 -9.46 11.17
N LEU A 128 2.14 -9.85 10.89
CA LEU A 128 2.51 -10.57 9.68
C LEU A 128 1.83 -11.95 9.60
N ALA A 129 1.75 -12.68 10.72
CA ALA A 129 1.06 -13.98 10.78
C ALA A 129 -0.45 -13.89 10.50
N GLN A 130 -1.06 -12.71 10.62
CA GLN A 130 -2.44 -12.47 10.19
C GLN A 130 -2.57 -12.27 8.68
N GLU A 131 -1.50 -11.90 7.98
CA GLU A 131 -1.51 -11.74 6.52
C GLU A 131 -1.07 -13.02 5.83
N TRP A 132 0.03 -13.60 6.29
CA TRP A 132 0.63 -14.82 5.74
C TRP A 132 0.55 -15.95 6.76
N ALA A 133 -0.32 -16.92 6.50
CA ALA A 133 -0.60 -18.02 7.42
C ALA A 133 0.59 -18.97 7.63
N SER A 134 1.58 -18.91 6.73
CA SER A 134 2.85 -19.64 6.79
C SER A 134 3.79 -19.13 7.90
N PHE A 135 3.56 -17.91 8.40
CA PHE A 135 4.35 -17.34 9.48
C PHE A 135 3.84 -17.77 10.87
N PRO A 136 4.76 -18.02 11.82
CA PRO A 136 4.41 -18.30 13.20
C PRO A 136 4.08 -17.01 13.97
N VAL A 137 3.25 -17.14 15.00
CA VAL A 137 3.23 -16.16 16.09
C VAL A 137 4.49 -16.30 16.93
N LEU A 138 5.05 -15.16 17.38
CA LEU A 138 6.36 -15.13 18.06
C LEU A 138 6.27 -15.13 19.58
N ALA A 139 5.06 -15.08 20.13
CA ALA A 139 4.75 -15.18 21.55
C ALA A 139 3.31 -15.70 21.74
N PRO A 140 2.93 -16.14 22.95
CA PRO A 140 1.54 -16.46 23.24
C PRO A 140 0.60 -15.29 22.93
N THR A 141 -0.51 -15.56 22.25
CA THR A 141 -1.47 -14.54 21.80
C THR A 141 -2.84 -15.16 21.56
N ASN A 142 -3.88 -14.33 21.40
CA ASN A 142 -5.12 -14.78 20.79
C ASN A 142 -4.95 -14.88 19.27
N GLY A 143 -5.26 -16.05 18.72
CA GLY A 143 -5.39 -16.30 17.28
C GLY A 143 -6.81 -16.05 16.78
N ALA A 144 -7.08 -16.47 15.54
CA ALA A 144 -8.40 -16.29 14.93
C ALA A 144 -9.52 -17.06 15.65
N SER A 145 -9.20 -18.20 16.28
CA SER A 145 -10.19 -19.12 16.86
C SER A 145 -9.93 -19.49 18.33
N ARG A 146 -8.68 -19.39 18.79
CA ARG A 146 -8.27 -19.77 20.15
C ARG A 146 -6.99 -19.05 20.58
N ALA A 147 -6.64 -19.19 21.85
CA ALA A 147 -5.30 -18.85 22.33
C ALA A 147 -4.23 -19.74 21.67
N LEU A 148 -3.10 -19.11 21.34
CA LEU A 148 -1.97 -19.69 20.62
C LEU A 148 -0.71 -19.64 21.48
N GLN A 149 0.18 -20.58 21.23
CA GLN A 149 1.56 -20.59 21.71
C GLN A 149 2.51 -20.12 20.61
N ARG A 150 3.72 -19.72 21.02
CA ARG A 150 4.80 -19.37 20.09
C ARG A 150 5.05 -20.53 19.11
N GLY A 151 5.19 -20.21 17.82
CA GLY A 151 5.40 -21.21 16.77
C GLY A 151 4.12 -21.70 16.08
N GLU A 152 2.94 -21.34 16.57
CA GLU A 152 1.68 -21.67 15.91
C GLU A 152 1.30 -20.65 14.84
N THR A 153 0.52 -21.05 13.83
CA THR A 153 -0.05 -20.13 12.84
C THR A 153 -1.18 -19.34 13.49
N PHE A 154 -1.41 -18.10 13.05
CA PHE A 154 -2.52 -17.28 13.55
C PHE A 154 -3.90 -17.94 13.37
N TYR A 155 -3.99 -18.86 12.39
CA TYR A 155 -5.20 -19.57 12.01
C TYR A 155 -5.31 -20.99 12.60
N ALA A 156 -4.52 -21.31 13.63
CA ALA A 156 -4.49 -22.67 14.17
C ALA A 156 -5.87 -23.12 14.64
N GLY A 157 -6.33 -24.27 14.15
CA GLY A 157 -7.67 -24.80 14.38
C GLY A 157 -8.51 -25.00 13.11
N ASP A 158 -8.14 -24.36 12.00
CA ASP A 158 -8.85 -24.51 10.71
C ASP A 158 -8.45 -25.77 9.91
N LYS A 159 -7.42 -26.50 10.37
CA LYS A 159 -6.85 -27.72 9.75
C LYS A 159 -6.27 -27.53 8.34
N LEU A 160 -6.25 -26.30 7.81
CA LEU A 160 -5.80 -25.97 6.47
C LEU A 160 -4.45 -25.25 6.52
N ASN A 161 -4.35 -24.24 7.37
CA ASN A 161 -3.19 -23.38 7.47
C ASN A 161 -2.09 -24.02 8.33
N LYS A 162 -0.85 -23.87 7.88
CA LYS A 162 0.34 -24.45 8.52
C LYS A 162 1.48 -23.47 8.52
N VAL A 163 2.24 -23.47 9.61
CA VAL A 163 3.51 -22.75 9.69
C VAL A 163 4.55 -23.48 8.85
N LEU A 164 5.31 -22.72 8.06
CA LEU A 164 6.39 -23.23 7.21
C LEU A 164 7.78 -22.79 7.67
N VAL A 165 7.86 -22.01 8.75
CA VAL A 165 9.13 -21.51 9.28
C VAL A 165 9.15 -21.46 10.81
N THR A 166 10.30 -21.74 11.41
CA THR A 166 10.47 -21.63 12.86
C THR A 166 10.42 -20.17 13.31
N PRO A 167 9.96 -19.90 14.54
CA PRO A 167 10.01 -18.56 15.13
C PRO A 167 11.40 -17.93 15.10
N GLU A 168 12.45 -18.69 15.40
CA GLU A 168 13.83 -18.18 15.44
C GLU A 168 14.27 -17.67 14.07
N ARG A 169 13.91 -18.40 13.01
CA ARG A 169 14.21 -18.00 11.64
C ARG A 169 13.39 -16.77 11.24
N MET A 170 12.14 -16.68 11.66
CA MET A 170 11.31 -15.48 11.44
C MET A 170 11.91 -14.27 12.15
N GLU A 171 12.30 -14.42 13.42
CA GLU A 171 12.96 -13.36 14.21
C GLU A 171 14.26 -12.89 13.56
N ALA A 172 15.11 -13.81 13.13
CA ALA A 172 16.36 -13.49 12.45
C ALA A 172 16.14 -12.72 11.13
N ILE A 173 15.10 -13.04 10.37
CA ILE A 173 14.73 -12.27 9.18
C ILE A 173 14.24 -10.88 9.55
N LEU A 174 13.38 -10.75 10.56
CA LEU A 174 12.88 -9.45 11.01
C LEU A 174 14.00 -8.55 11.52
N ASP A 175 15.01 -9.10 12.19
CA ASP A 175 16.20 -8.33 12.60
C ASP A 175 16.97 -7.79 11.38
N LYS A 176 17.18 -8.62 10.35
CA LYS A 176 17.81 -8.18 9.09
C LYS A 176 16.98 -7.12 8.36
N VAL A 177 15.66 -7.30 8.33
CA VAL A 177 14.70 -6.34 7.75
C VAL A 177 14.79 -5.00 8.47
N LYS A 178 14.86 -5.00 9.80
CA LYS A 178 14.98 -3.78 10.59
C LYS A 178 16.31 -3.07 10.34
N THR A 179 17.42 -3.80 10.33
CA THR A 179 18.75 -3.24 10.04
C THR A 179 18.80 -2.62 8.65
N ALA A 180 18.31 -3.34 7.62
CA ALA A 180 18.30 -2.85 6.25
C ALA A 180 17.30 -1.70 6.02
N GLY A 181 16.17 -1.68 6.73
CA GLY A 181 15.17 -0.61 6.64
C GLY A 181 15.54 0.65 7.45
N SER A 182 16.41 0.52 8.45
CA SER A 182 16.90 1.64 9.27
C SER A 182 18.19 2.25 8.75
N ALA A 183 18.83 1.61 7.76
CA ALA A 183 20.01 2.15 7.10
C ALA A 183 19.62 3.46 6.39
N VAL A 184 20.13 4.58 6.88
CA VAL A 184 20.02 5.88 6.20
C VAL A 184 20.63 5.71 4.80
N PRO A 185 19.96 6.15 3.72
CA PRO A 185 20.59 6.15 2.41
C PRO A 185 21.90 6.91 2.50
N SER A 186 23.01 6.29 2.07
CA SER A 186 24.27 7.00 1.89
C SER A 186 24.01 8.25 1.03
N ALA A 187 24.57 9.39 1.44
CA ALA A 187 24.34 10.71 0.86
C ALA A 187 24.71 10.83 -0.64
N ASP A 188 25.26 9.77 -1.24
CA ASP A 188 25.62 9.71 -2.67
C ASP A 188 24.50 9.19 -3.60
N GLN A 189 23.29 8.91 -3.08
CA GLN A 189 22.11 8.64 -3.91
C GLN A 189 20.93 9.57 -3.59
N VAL A 190 21.20 10.86 -3.37
CA VAL A 190 20.15 11.86 -3.49
C VAL A 190 19.90 12.10 -4.98
N VAL A 191 19.19 11.18 -5.63
CA VAL A 191 18.26 11.61 -6.67
C VAL A 191 17.26 12.46 -5.92
N VAL A 192 17.39 13.77 -6.08
CA VAL A 192 16.37 14.75 -5.67
C VAL A 192 15.11 14.38 -6.45
N VAL A 193 14.33 13.44 -5.92
CA VAL A 193 12.90 13.40 -6.20
C VAL A 193 12.40 14.62 -5.45
N GLU A 194 12.36 15.75 -6.16
CA GLU A 194 11.51 16.85 -5.79
C GLU A 194 10.16 16.22 -5.47
N LYS A 195 9.78 16.25 -4.19
CA LYS A 195 8.44 15.88 -3.75
C LYS A 195 7.51 16.85 -4.46
N VAL A 196 7.09 16.51 -5.67
CA VAL A 196 5.83 17.02 -6.19
C VAL A 196 4.81 16.46 -5.21
N PRO A 197 4.16 17.29 -4.39
CA PRO A 197 3.18 16.78 -3.46
C PRO A 197 2.08 16.15 -4.29
N VAL A 198 1.93 14.82 -4.15
CA VAL A 198 0.78 14.05 -4.60
C VAL A 198 -0.41 14.59 -3.83
N VAL A 199 -1.01 15.63 -4.39
CA VAL A 199 -2.33 16.13 -4.03
C VAL A 199 -3.29 15.28 -4.84
N ALA A 200 -4.24 14.64 -4.15
CA ALA A 200 -5.30 13.85 -4.74
C ALA A 200 -5.82 14.52 -6.02
N ASP A 201 -5.79 13.78 -7.12
CA ASP A 201 -6.35 14.18 -8.41
C ASP A 201 -7.83 14.58 -8.19
N PRO A 202 -8.16 15.88 -8.23
CA PRO A 202 -9.53 16.29 -8.26
C PRO A 202 -9.95 16.15 -9.71
N GLY A 203 -10.76 15.13 -9.98
CA GLY A 203 -11.35 14.88 -11.30
C GLY A 203 -11.74 16.18 -12.02
N GLU A 204 -11.60 16.13 -13.35
CA GLU A 204 -11.78 17.23 -14.31
C GLU A 204 -10.53 18.14 -14.45
N LEU A 205 -9.45 17.57 -14.99
CA LEU A 205 -8.26 18.32 -15.48
C LEU A 205 -8.43 18.86 -16.91
N GLY A 206 -9.44 18.41 -17.65
CA GLY A 206 -9.71 18.83 -19.02
C GLY A 206 -10.62 20.06 -19.16
N GLU A 207 -11.32 20.46 -18.09
CA GLU A 207 -12.25 21.59 -18.13
C GLU A 207 -11.60 22.93 -17.74
N SER A 208 -12.14 24.03 -18.25
CA SER A 208 -11.64 25.37 -17.93
C SER A 208 -11.77 25.66 -16.42
N PRO A 209 -10.68 26.07 -15.74
CA PRO A 209 -10.67 26.31 -14.29
C PRO A 209 -11.73 27.32 -13.80
N VAL A 210 -12.18 28.22 -14.68
CA VAL A 210 -13.18 29.26 -14.38
C VAL A 210 -14.58 28.67 -14.13
N LYS A 211 -14.86 27.46 -14.63
CA LYS A 211 -16.14 26.76 -14.44
C LYS A 211 -16.08 25.70 -13.32
N SER A 212 -14.91 25.48 -12.73
CA SER A 212 -14.70 24.41 -11.74
C SER A 212 -15.33 24.76 -10.39
N LYS A 213 -16.19 23.86 -9.90
CA LYS A 213 -16.77 23.95 -8.53
C LYS A 213 -15.68 24.02 -7.46
N THR A 214 -14.55 23.35 -7.65
CA THR A 214 -13.43 23.38 -6.70
C THR A 214 -12.76 24.75 -6.62
N VAL A 215 -12.63 25.46 -7.74
CA VAL A 215 -12.06 26.81 -7.78
C VAL A 215 -13.00 27.81 -7.11
N ILE A 216 -14.30 27.70 -7.39
CA ILE A 216 -15.34 28.53 -6.76
C ILE A 216 -15.39 28.31 -5.24
N THR A 217 -15.37 27.05 -4.78
CA THR A 217 -15.36 26.72 -3.35
C THR A 217 -14.11 27.25 -2.64
N ASN A 218 -12.92 27.06 -3.23
CA ASN A 218 -11.68 27.54 -2.62
C ASN A 218 -11.60 29.08 -2.59
N PHE A 219 -12.13 29.75 -3.63
CA PHE A 219 -12.23 31.21 -3.68
C PHE A 219 -13.19 31.77 -2.63
N LEU A 220 -14.39 31.20 -2.52
CA LEU A 220 -15.37 31.57 -1.49
C LEU A 220 -14.84 31.29 -0.06
N THR A 221 -14.07 30.21 0.12
CA THR A 221 -13.43 29.89 1.41
C THR A 221 -12.36 30.92 1.78
N GLY A 222 -11.54 31.34 0.82
CA GLY A 222 -10.53 32.38 1.02
C GLY A 222 -11.15 33.75 1.37
N ILE A 223 -12.23 34.14 0.69
CA ILE A 223 -12.93 35.41 0.96
C ILE A 223 -13.72 35.35 2.27
N GLY A 224 -14.44 34.26 2.54
CA GLY A 224 -15.23 34.09 3.75
C GLY A 224 -14.39 34.21 5.03
N MET A 225 -13.14 33.72 4.99
CA MET A 225 -12.16 33.83 6.08
C MET A 225 -11.51 35.21 6.21
N ALA A 226 -11.42 35.99 5.13
CA ALA A 226 -10.91 37.36 5.17
C ALA A 226 -11.95 38.34 5.77
N VAL A 227 -13.24 38.11 5.50
CA VAL A 227 -14.35 38.93 6.03
C VAL A 227 -14.62 38.64 7.52
N THR A 228 -14.26 37.45 8.02
CA THR A 228 -14.52 37.04 9.42
C THR A 228 -13.44 37.43 10.43
N ALA A 229 -12.37 38.12 10.01
CA ALA A 229 -11.33 38.65 10.92
C ALA A 229 -11.81 39.79 11.86
N VAL A 230 -13.09 40.17 11.81
CA VAL A 230 -13.69 41.27 12.60
C VAL A 230 -14.57 40.76 13.76
N GLY A 231 -14.74 39.45 13.95
CA GLY A 231 -15.62 38.90 15.01
C GLY A 231 -15.06 37.67 15.74
N SER A 232 -15.39 37.57 17.04
CA SER A 232 -14.87 36.58 18.03
C SER A 232 -15.28 35.11 17.81
N PHE A 233 -15.26 34.61 16.57
CA PHE A 233 -15.85 33.32 16.20
C PHE A 233 -15.01 32.08 16.58
N LEU A 234 -13.67 32.16 16.59
CA LEU A 234 -12.82 31.04 17.02
C LEU A 234 -12.64 31.02 18.54
N GLY A 235 -13.75 30.99 19.29
CA GLY A 235 -13.81 30.62 20.70
C GLY A 235 -12.70 31.17 21.60
N GLY A 236 -12.64 32.49 21.78
CA GLY A 236 -11.73 33.12 22.75
C GLY A 236 -10.23 33.07 22.42
N LEU A 237 -9.83 32.62 21.22
CA LEU A 237 -8.45 32.73 20.77
C LEU A 237 -8.02 34.20 20.58
N ASP A 238 -6.76 34.47 20.90
CA ASP A 238 -6.10 35.74 20.66
C ASP A 238 -6.22 36.16 19.18
N TRP A 239 -6.58 37.43 18.95
CA TRP A 239 -6.81 37.97 17.62
C TRP A 239 -5.60 37.85 16.67
N ARG A 240 -4.37 37.80 17.20
CA ARG A 240 -3.14 37.59 16.41
C ARG A 240 -3.06 36.16 15.88
N VAL A 241 -3.50 35.19 16.68
CA VAL A 241 -3.52 33.78 16.28
C VAL A 241 -4.61 33.56 15.22
N GLN A 242 -5.75 34.24 15.37
CA GLN A 242 -6.82 34.23 14.36
C GLN A 242 -6.32 34.81 13.02
N LEU A 243 -5.61 35.94 13.03
CA LEU A 243 -5.00 36.51 11.82
C LEU A 243 -3.98 35.56 11.17
N PHE A 244 -3.16 34.87 11.97
CA PHE A 244 -2.19 33.90 11.46
C PHE A 244 -2.88 32.72 10.77
N ILE A 245 -3.95 32.18 11.35
CA ILE A 245 -4.74 31.10 10.77
C ILE A 245 -5.42 31.55 9.47
N CYS A 246 -6.02 32.75 9.46
CA CYS A 246 -6.61 33.34 8.26
C CYS A 246 -5.57 33.52 7.14
N ALA A 247 -4.37 34.01 7.46
CA ALA A 247 -3.28 34.15 6.50
C ALA A 247 -2.81 32.80 5.94
N MET A 248 -2.67 31.77 6.78
CA MET A 248 -2.30 30.42 6.33
C MET A 248 -3.34 29.81 5.41
N VAL A 249 -4.63 29.87 5.78
CA VAL A 249 -5.71 29.31 4.98
C VAL A 249 -5.92 30.09 3.68
N GLY A 250 -5.86 31.42 3.72
CA GLY A 250 -5.89 32.28 2.54
C GLY A 250 -4.73 31.99 1.58
N GLY A 251 -3.51 31.86 2.11
CA GLY A 251 -2.33 31.48 1.32
C GLY A 251 -2.48 30.12 0.65
N PHE A 252 -3.05 29.14 1.36
CA PHE A 252 -3.33 27.82 0.81
C PHE A 252 -4.39 27.87 -0.30
N ALA A 253 -5.45 28.67 -0.13
CA ALA A 253 -6.49 28.85 -1.14
C ALA A 253 -5.93 29.50 -2.42
N VAL A 254 -5.13 30.56 -2.29
CA VAL A 254 -4.46 31.22 -3.42
C VAL A 254 -3.52 30.25 -4.15
N TYR A 255 -2.72 29.49 -3.39
CA TYR A 255 -1.83 28.48 -3.96
C TYR A 255 -2.60 27.40 -4.72
N ALA A 256 -3.69 26.88 -4.15
CA ALA A 256 -4.52 25.86 -4.79
C ALA A 256 -5.18 26.36 -6.09
N ILE A 257 -5.63 27.62 -6.13
CA ILE A 257 -6.18 28.24 -7.34
C ILE A 257 -5.10 28.39 -8.40
N LYS A 258 -3.96 29.02 -8.07
CA LYS A 258 -2.85 29.22 -9.02
C LYS A 258 -2.39 27.89 -9.63
N ARG A 259 -2.17 26.88 -8.78
CA ARG A 259 -1.75 25.55 -9.22
C ARG A 259 -2.74 24.89 -10.18
N ARG A 260 -4.05 25.12 -10.02
CA ARG A 260 -5.08 24.60 -10.95
C ARG A 260 -4.97 25.24 -12.33
N PHE A 261 -4.69 26.55 -12.40
CA PHE A 261 -4.44 27.23 -13.67
C PHE A 261 -3.15 26.75 -14.34
N ASP A 262 -2.09 26.56 -13.57
CA ASP A 262 -0.80 26.06 -14.07
C ASP A 262 -0.96 24.64 -14.66
N LEU A 263 -1.68 23.74 -13.97
CA LEU A 263 -1.97 22.39 -14.46
C LEU A 263 -2.83 22.39 -15.72
N TYR A 264 -3.87 23.22 -15.79
CA TYR A 264 -4.70 23.35 -17.00
C TYR A 264 -3.88 23.80 -18.21
N LYS A 265 -2.96 24.75 -18.01
CA LYS A 265 -2.06 25.22 -19.08
C LYS A 265 -1.13 24.09 -19.55
N ALA A 266 -0.51 23.37 -18.62
CA ALA A 266 0.38 22.24 -18.94
C ALA A 266 -0.35 21.12 -19.70
N VAL A 267 -1.56 20.75 -19.29
CA VAL A 267 -2.38 19.74 -20.00
C VAL A 267 -2.78 20.22 -21.40
N LYS A 268 -3.08 21.51 -21.57
CA LYS A 268 -3.40 22.10 -22.87
C LYS A 268 -2.18 22.20 -23.80
N GLU A 269 -0.99 22.38 -23.26
CA GLU A 269 0.27 22.36 -24.02
C GLU A 269 0.60 20.94 -24.47
N LEU A 270 0.57 19.96 -23.55
CA LEU A 270 0.78 18.54 -23.88
C LEU A 270 -0.22 18.02 -24.92
N SER A 271 -1.51 18.34 -24.79
CA SER A 271 -2.53 17.91 -25.78
C SER A 271 -2.35 18.53 -27.16
N ARG A 272 -1.57 19.60 -27.31
CA ARG A 272 -1.18 20.18 -28.61
C ARG A 272 0.06 19.52 -29.20
N GLU A 273 0.90 18.87 -28.41
CA GLU A 273 2.09 18.15 -28.88
C GLU A 273 1.75 16.76 -29.45
N PHE A 274 0.58 16.22 -29.11
CA PHE A 274 0.10 14.90 -29.55
C PHE A 274 -1.00 14.97 -30.66
N VAL A 275 -1.11 16.10 -31.36
CA VAL A 275 -1.97 16.32 -32.54
C VAL A 275 -1.09 16.77 -33.70
#